data_AF-A0A9N9NBC4-F1
#
_entry.id   AF-A0A9N9NBC4-F1
#
_cell.length_a   1.000
_cell.length_b   1.000
_cell.length_c   1.000
_cell.angle_alpha   90.00
_cell.angle_beta   90.00
_cell.angle_gamma   90.00
#
_symmetry.space_group_name_H-M   'P 1'
#
loop_
_entity.id
_entity.type
_entity.pdbx_description
1 polymer ?
#
loop_
_entity_poly.entity_id
_entity_poly.type
_entity_poly.pdbx_seq_one_letter_code
_entity_poly.pdbx_strand_id
1 'polypeptide(L)'
;VGQLESELEPHPSYICKCDGIQSEICRMPSIAITTVYQKILQTKTNFSGPEVMGYDMPKIVQEYLHELSFQVFNYSFNKLQIWILEVGKSNNEKLNFARPEFKSAFIYLYNSQHSIFYQEIEFNECRITIYKEGNKAREPFIGYDSNSI
;
A
#
# COMPACT_ATOMS: atom_id res chain seq x y z
N VAL A 1 4.44 45.54 -0.62
CA VAL A 1 5.26 44.83 0.38
C VAL A 1 4.31 44.01 1.24
N GLY A 2 4.23 42.68 1.19
CA GLY A 2 4.93 41.67 0.40
C GLY A 2 4.03 40.43 0.26
N GLN A 3 4.24 39.68 -0.82
CA GLN A 3 3.67 38.37 -1.09
C GLN A 3 4.37 37.30 -0.25
N LEU A 4 3.59 36.38 0.33
CA LEU A 4 3.87 34.95 0.53
C LEU A 4 2.54 34.39 1.04
N GLU A 5 1.78 33.62 0.27
CA GLU A 5 1.94 32.18 0.21
C GLU A 5 1.57 31.67 -1.19
N SER A 6 2.60 31.18 -1.87
CA SER A 6 2.53 30.33 -3.05
C SER A 6 2.00 28.95 -2.71
N GLU A 7 1.23 28.37 -3.63
CA GLU A 7 1.24 26.93 -3.97
C GLU A 7 1.24 25.95 -2.79
N LEU A 8 0.06 25.58 -2.29
CA LEU A 8 -0.14 24.22 -1.81
C LEU A 8 -1.33 23.63 -2.55
N GLU A 9 -1.08 22.51 -3.24
CA GLU A 9 -2.12 21.60 -3.75
C GLU A 9 -3.20 21.34 -2.69
N PRO A 10 -4.42 20.89 -3.05
CA PRO A 10 -5.39 20.44 -2.06
C PRO A 10 -4.83 19.24 -1.27
N HIS A 11 -4.24 19.50 -0.11
CA HIS A 11 -3.72 18.46 0.77
C HIS A 11 -4.90 17.86 1.56
N PRO A 12 -5.03 16.53 1.62
CA PRO A 12 -6.04 15.90 2.44
C PRO A 12 -5.85 16.31 3.91
N SER A 13 -6.95 16.67 4.55
CA SER A 13 -7.00 17.03 5.96
C SER A 13 -7.61 15.88 6.75
N TYR A 14 -7.06 15.57 7.92
CA TYR A 14 -7.38 14.37 8.68
C TYR A 14 -7.92 14.72 10.06
N ILE A 15 -8.93 13.96 10.51
CA ILE A 15 -9.47 14.03 11.87
C ILE A 15 -9.58 12.61 12.44
N CYS A 16 -9.13 12.40 13.67
CA CYS A 16 -9.29 11.15 14.39
C CYS A 16 -10.39 11.31 15.45
N LYS A 17 -11.26 10.31 15.57
CA LYS A 17 -12.35 10.27 16.56
C LYS A 17 -12.37 8.90 17.23
N CYS A 18 -12.45 8.88 18.56
CA CYS A 18 -12.57 7.66 19.37
C CYS A 18 -13.37 7.99 20.64
N ASP A 19 -14.47 7.29 20.86
CA ASP A 19 -15.31 7.37 22.08
C ASP A 19 -15.60 8.80 22.58
N GLY A 20 -15.96 9.70 21.66
CA GLY A 20 -16.28 11.10 21.97
C GLY A 20 -15.08 12.03 22.11
N ILE A 21 -13.85 11.51 22.04
CA ILE A 21 -12.61 12.29 21.98
C ILE A 21 -12.23 12.47 20.50
N GLN A 22 -11.82 13.68 20.12
CA GLN A 22 -11.37 13.98 18.76
C GLN A 22 -10.08 14.79 18.71
N SER A 23 -9.33 14.62 17.61
CA SER A 23 -8.22 15.51 17.26
C SER A 23 -8.74 16.82 16.66
N GLU A 24 -7.84 17.78 16.53
CA GLU A 24 -8.03 18.88 15.59
C GLU A 24 -7.86 18.37 14.14
N ILE A 25 -8.14 19.24 13.17
CA ILE A 25 -7.86 18.95 11.76
C ILE A 25 -6.35 19.00 11.55
N CYS A 26 -5.75 17.87 11.18
CA CYS A 26 -4.32 17.73 11.00
C CYS A 26 -3.94 17.48 9.54
N ARG A 27 -2.75 17.91 9.14
CA ARG A 27 -2.19 17.63 7.80
C ARG A 27 -1.71 16.19 7.62
N MET A 28 -1.47 15.47 8.71
CA MET A 28 -1.00 14.08 8.68
C MET A 28 -1.89 13.19 9.55
N PRO A 29 -2.23 11.97 9.09
CA PRO A 29 -3.02 11.02 9.87
C PRO A 29 -2.35 10.64 11.20
N SER A 30 -1.02 10.45 11.20
CA SER A 30 -0.25 10.08 12.39
C SER A 30 -0.35 11.12 13.50
N ILE A 31 -0.44 12.41 13.15
CA ILE A 31 -0.63 13.52 14.11
C ILE A 31 -2.05 13.49 14.68
N ALA A 32 -3.06 13.29 13.83
CA ALA A 32 -4.45 13.18 14.29
C ALA A 32 -4.63 12.00 15.26
N ILE A 33 -4.10 10.83 14.92
CA ILE A 33 -4.17 9.62 15.76
C ILE A 33 -3.39 9.82 17.07
N THR A 34 -2.14 10.31 16.99
CA THR A 34 -1.32 10.58 18.17
C THR A 34 -2.02 11.54 19.13
N THR A 35 -2.66 12.59 18.62
CA THR A 35 -3.38 13.57 19.45
C THR A 35 -4.51 12.92 20.24
N VAL A 36 -5.32 12.06 19.60
CA VAL A 36 -6.40 11.33 20.29
C VAL A 36 -5.81 10.31 21.28
N TYR A 37 -4.77 9.59 20.88
CA TYR A 37 -4.08 8.61 21.72
C TYR A 37 -3.54 9.22 23.02
N GLN A 38 -2.86 10.37 22.92
CA GLN A 38 -2.35 11.13 24.06
C GLN A 38 -3.47 11.64 24.96
N LYS A 39 -4.59 12.09 24.39
CA LYS A 39 -5.77 12.51 25.17
C LYS A 39 -6.39 11.35 25.95
N ILE A 40 -6.49 10.16 25.34
CA ILE A 40 -7.08 8.97 25.98
C ILE A 40 -6.18 8.46 27.11
N LEU A 41 -4.89 8.27 26.82
CA LEU A 41 -3.95 7.62 27.73
C LEU A 41 -3.26 8.58 28.68
N GLN A 42 -3.45 9.89 28.50
CA GLN A 42 -2.82 10.95 29.28
C GLN A 42 -1.28 10.85 29.28
N THR A 43 -0.71 10.38 28.17
CA THR A 43 0.73 10.28 27.96
C THR A 43 1.20 11.30 26.90
N LYS A 44 2.52 11.51 26.83
CA LYS A 44 3.16 12.29 25.74
C LYS A 44 3.71 11.41 24.62
N THR A 45 3.50 10.11 24.69
CA THR A 45 4.03 9.17 23.71
C THR A 45 3.29 9.32 22.39
N ASN A 46 4.03 9.27 21.29
CA ASN A 46 3.41 9.25 19.98
C ASN A 46 2.73 7.89 19.74
N PHE A 47 1.72 7.86 18.88
CA PHE A 47 1.11 6.59 18.49
C PHE A 47 2.11 5.78 17.66
N SER A 48 2.61 4.71 18.24
CA SER A 48 3.45 3.72 17.57
C SER A 48 2.59 2.53 17.19
N GLY A 49 1.79 2.67 16.13
CA GLY A 49 0.88 1.63 15.66
C GLY A 49 1.53 0.24 15.55
N PRO A 50 2.75 0.14 14.99
CA PRO A 50 3.46 -1.15 14.93
C PRO A 50 3.80 -1.75 16.30
N GLU A 51 4.25 -0.96 17.27
CA GLU A 51 4.55 -1.44 18.64
C GLU A 51 3.27 -1.86 19.37
N VAL A 52 2.16 -1.14 19.18
CA VAL A 52 0.86 -1.49 19.78
C VAL A 52 0.35 -2.84 19.28
N MET A 53 0.58 -3.15 18.00
CA MET A 53 0.22 -4.44 17.39
C MET A 53 1.27 -5.54 17.66
N GLY A 54 2.36 -5.23 18.37
CA GLY A 54 3.42 -6.17 18.68
C GLY A 54 4.24 -6.61 17.47
N TYR A 55 4.28 -5.82 16.39
CA TYR A 55 5.10 -6.14 15.21
C TYR A 55 6.61 -6.02 15.47
N ASP A 56 7.00 -5.47 16.61
CA ASP A 56 8.35 -5.47 17.15
C ASP A 56 8.65 -6.71 18.03
N MET A 57 7.63 -7.47 18.43
CA MET A 57 7.79 -8.69 19.24
C MET A 57 7.96 -9.92 18.35
N PRO A 58 9.15 -10.56 18.33
CA PRO A 58 9.42 -11.69 17.41
C PRO A 58 8.44 -12.85 17.57
N LYS A 59 7.96 -13.11 18.79
CA LYS A 59 6.97 -14.17 19.06
C LYS A 59 5.62 -13.88 18.40
N ILE A 60 5.13 -12.65 18.50
CA ILE A 60 3.86 -12.23 17.89
C ILE A 60 3.97 -12.27 16.37
N VAL A 61 5.08 -11.77 15.82
CA VAL A 61 5.37 -11.84 14.38
C VAL A 61 5.43 -13.30 13.91
N GLN A 62 6.09 -14.20 14.65
CA GLN A 62 6.16 -15.62 14.30
C GLN A 62 4.78 -16.27 14.27
N GLU A 63 3.91 -15.99 15.24
CA GLU A 63 2.53 -16.49 15.24
C GLU A 63 1.74 -15.95 14.03
N TYR A 64 1.85 -14.65 13.72
CA TYR A 64 1.21 -14.06 12.54
C TYR A 64 1.69 -14.68 11.23
N LEU A 65 2.99 -15.03 11.14
CA LEU A 65 3.58 -15.61 9.94
C LEU A 65 3.36 -17.13 9.84
N HIS A 66 3.11 -17.83 10.96
CA HIS A 66 2.96 -19.28 10.99
C HIS A 66 1.79 -19.79 10.14
N GLU A 67 0.70 -19.02 10.06
CA GLU A 67 -0.48 -19.38 9.27
C GLU A 67 -0.44 -18.90 7.81
N LEU A 68 0.56 -18.08 7.45
CA LEU A 68 0.65 -17.53 6.10
C LEU A 68 1.38 -18.51 5.18
N SER A 69 0.68 -18.99 4.16
CA SER A 69 1.26 -19.80 3.09
C SER A 69 2.31 -19.05 2.27
N PHE A 70 2.24 -17.71 2.28
CA PHE A 70 3.17 -16.82 1.59
C PHE A 70 3.31 -15.49 2.34
N GLN A 71 4.56 -15.03 2.49
CA GLN A 71 4.86 -13.73 3.08
C GLN A 71 5.09 -12.70 1.96
N VAL A 72 4.29 -11.63 1.96
CA VAL A 72 4.49 -10.49 1.07
C VAL A 72 5.89 -9.92 1.29
N PHE A 73 6.65 -9.82 0.21
CA PHE A 73 7.92 -9.13 0.23
C PHE A 73 7.93 -8.06 -0.85
N ASN A 74 8.81 -7.08 -0.69
CA ASN A 74 9.04 -6.09 -1.71
C ASN A 74 10.50 -6.04 -2.09
N TYR A 75 10.76 -5.63 -3.31
CA TYR A 75 12.09 -5.32 -3.79
C TYR A 75 12.06 -4.03 -4.60
N SER A 76 13.20 -3.35 -4.61
CA SER A 76 13.37 -2.15 -5.41
C SER A 76 13.82 -2.52 -6.81
N PHE A 77 13.12 -2.02 -7.81
CA PHE A 77 13.52 -2.09 -9.21
C PHE A 77 13.50 -0.69 -9.81
N ASN A 78 14.68 -0.15 -10.11
CA ASN A 78 14.84 1.27 -10.46
C ASN A 78 14.23 2.18 -9.38
N LYS A 79 13.29 3.04 -9.75
CA LYS A 79 12.56 3.94 -8.84
C LYS A 79 11.25 3.33 -8.31
N LEU A 80 10.96 2.08 -8.64
CA LEU A 80 9.75 1.39 -8.22
C LEU A 80 10.03 0.51 -7.01
N GLN A 81 9.12 0.56 -6.05
CA GLN A 81 9.01 -0.46 -5.01
C GLN A 81 7.91 -1.42 -5.43
N ILE A 82 8.30 -2.66 -5.72
CA ILE A 82 7.39 -3.71 -6.20
C ILE A 82 7.10 -4.66 -5.05
N TRP A 83 5.83 -4.82 -4.71
CA TRP A 83 5.33 -5.81 -3.76
C TRP A 83 4.94 -7.09 -4.51
N ILE A 84 5.48 -8.23 -4.08
CA ILE A 84 5.04 -9.55 -4.51
C ILE A 84 4.01 -10.03 -3.49
N LEU A 85 2.78 -10.26 -3.96
CA LEU A 85 1.63 -10.58 -3.13
C LEU A 85 1.35 -12.08 -3.10
N GLU A 86 1.61 -12.77 -4.22
CA GLU A 86 1.38 -14.20 -4.35
C GLU A 86 2.30 -14.79 -5.43
N VAL A 87 2.76 -16.03 -5.24
CA VAL A 87 3.60 -16.77 -6.17
C VAL A 87 3.03 -18.19 -6.31
N GLY A 88 2.34 -18.48 -7.42
CA GLY A 88 1.70 -19.80 -7.65
C GLY A 88 2.68 -20.97 -7.86
N LYS A 89 2.21 -22.18 -8.26
CA LYS A 89 3.03 -23.33 -8.76
C LYS A 89 2.70 -23.84 -10.19
N SER A 90 3.64 -23.79 -11.16
CA SER A 90 3.50 -24.26 -12.56
C SER A 90 4.86 -24.49 -13.27
N ASN A 91 4.83 -25.27 -14.37
CA ASN A 91 5.95 -25.70 -15.23
C ASN A 91 5.95 -25.04 -16.63
N ASN A 92 5.29 -23.89 -16.82
CA ASN A 92 5.19 -23.24 -18.14
C ASN A 92 6.38 -22.30 -18.44
N GLU A 93 7.22 -22.66 -19.41
CA GLU A 93 8.43 -21.92 -19.80
C GLU A 93 8.13 -20.57 -20.49
N LYS A 94 6.96 -20.41 -21.14
CA LYS A 94 6.64 -19.21 -21.93
C LYS A 94 6.49 -17.92 -21.12
N LEU A 95 6.27 -18.03 -19.81
CA LEU A 95 6.08 -16.91 -18.90
C LEU A 95 7.27 -16.73 -17.94
N ASN A 96 8.47 -17.15 -18.34
CA ASN A 96 9.65 -17.20 -17.44
C ASN A 96 9.34 -17.96 -16.14
N PHE A 97 8.54 -19.04 -16.22
CA PHE A 97 8.04 -19.80 -15.09
C PHE A 97 7.11 -19.04 -14.13
N ALA A 98 6.67 -17.82 -14.47
CA ALA A 98 5.60 -17.12 -13.78
C ALA A 98 4.26 -17.82 -14.01
N ARG A 99 3.38 -17.80 -13.01
CA ARG A 99 2.36 -18.83 -12.81
C ARG A 99 0.98 -18.16 -12.69
N PRO A 100 -0.12 -18.83 -13.08
CA PRO A 100 -1.43 -18.45 -12.58
C PRO A 100 -1.34 -18.30 -11.05
N GLU A 101 -1.97 -17.27 -10.49
CA GLU A 101 -1.85 -16.87 -9.08
C GLU A 101 -0.61 -16.01 -8.76
N PHE A 102 0.29 -15.73 -9.70
CA PHE A 102 1.28 -14.67 -9.48
C PHE A 102 0.54 -13.33 -9.39
N LYS A 103 0.79 -12.60 -8.31
CA LYS A 103 0.25 -11.25 -8.09
C LYS A 103 1.34 -10.32 -7.60
N SER A 104 1.41 -9.15 -8.20
CA SER A 104 2.29 -8.07 -7.76
C SER A 104 1.57 -6.73 -7.77
N ALA A 105 2.07 -5.79 -6.99
CA ALA A 105 1.62 -4.42 -7.05
C ALA A 105 2.78 -3.44 -6.96
N PHE A 106 2.60 -2.25 -7.51
CA PHE A 106 3.48 -1.11 -7.26
C PHE A 106 2.71 0.19 -7.37
N ILE A 107 3.23 1.24 -6.75
CA ILE A 107 2.64 2.59 -6.82
C ILE A 107 3.48 3.42 -7.77
N TYR A 108 2.81 4.09 -8.71
CA TYR A 108 3.49 4.98 -9.66
C TYR A 108 2.61 6.17 -10.04
N LEU A 109 3.25 7.26 -10.47
CA LEU A 109 2.57 8.46 -10.96
C LEU A 109 2.09 8.21 -12.39
N TYR A 110 0.78 8.02 -12.58
CA TYR A 110 0.14 7.78 -13.87
C TYR A 110 -0.95 8.83 -14.12
N ASN A 111 -0.87 9.53 -15.26
CA ASN A 111 -1.73 10.68 -15.59
C ASN A 111 -1.78 11.74 -14.47
N SER A 112 -0.60 12.08 -13.94
CA SER A 112 -0.42 13.06 -12.86
C SER A 112 -1.12 12.69 -11.54
N GLN A 113 -1.42 11.40 -11.33
CA GLN A 113 -2.03 10.90 -10.10
C GLN A 113 -1.32 9.63 -9.62
N HIS A 114 -1.07 9.52 -8.30
CA HIS A 114 -0.59 8.27 -7.71
C HIS A 114 -1.63 7.16 -7.92
N SER A 115 -1.20 6.11 -8.60
CA SER A 115 -2.05 4.98 -8.94
C SER A 115 -1.38 3.68 -8.49
N ILE A 116 -2.19 2.70 -8.09
CA ILE A 116 -1.73 1.35 -7.79
C ILE A 116 -1.84 0.55 -9.08
N PHE A 117 -0.73 0.05 -9.56
CA PHE A 117 -0.66 -0.94 -10.63
C PHE A 117 -0.71 -2.30 -9.97
N TYR A 118 -1.77 -3.05 -10.21
CA TYR A 118 -1.93 -4.42 -9.74
C TYR A 118 -1.82 -5.35 -10.93
N GLN A 119 -0.85 -6.26 -10.86
CA GLN A 119 -0.55 -7.19 -11.94
C GLN A 119 -0.89 -8.60 -11.45
N GLU A 120 -1.55 -9.36 -12.30
CA GLU A 120 -1.84 -10.76 -12.02
C GLU A 120 -1.72 -11.61 -13.27
N ILE A 121 -1.34 -12.87 -13.07
CA ILE A 121 -1.34 -13.85 -14.14
C ILE A 121 -2.50 -14.81 -13.88
N GLU A 122 -3.39 -14.95 -14.86
CA GLU A 122 -4.51 -15.90 -14.87
C GLU A 122 -4.46 -16.68 -16.19
N PHE A 123 -4.46 -18.02 -16.15
CA PHE A 123 -4.53 -18.88 -17.36
C PHE A 123 -3.53 -18.54 -18.50
N ASN A 124 -2.35 -18.04 -18.16
CA ASN A 124 -1.30 -17.53 -19.06
C ASN A 124 -1.52 -16.14 -19.68
N GLU A 125 -2.54 -15.41 -19.24
CA GLU A 125 -2.71 -14.00 -19.55
C GLU A 125 -2.18 -13.17 -18.39
N CYS A 126 -1.41 -12.14 -18.72
CA CYS A 126 -1.02 -11.14 -17.74
C CYS A 126 -2.02 -9.98 -17.81
N ARG A 127 -2.67 -9.71 -16.68
CA ARG A 127 -3.63 -8.62 -16.52
C ARG A 127 -3.02 -7.55 -15.62
N ILE A 128 -3.02 -6.31 -16.10
CA ILE A 128 -2.68 -5.14 -15.28
C ILE A 128 -3.96 -4.34 -15.03
N THR A 129 -4.32 -4.17 -13.76
CA THR A 129 -5.41 -3.31 -13.31
C THR A 129 -4.85 -2.08 -12.62
N ILE A 130 -5.27 -0.89 -13.07
CA ILE A 130 -4.84 0.38 -12.47
C ILE A 130 -5.93 0.93 -11.56
N TYR A 131 -5.64 1.03 -10.27
CA TYR A 131 -6.52 1.65 -9.28
C TYR A 131 -6.11 3.10 -9.03
N LYS A 132 -7.08 4.02 -9.16
CA LYS A 132 -6.94 5.45 -8.87
C LYS A 132 -7.77 5.81 -7.65
N GLU A 133 -7.43 6.93 -7.02
CA GLU A 133 -8.20 7.50 -5.92
C GLU A 133 -9.68 7.68 -6.34
N GLY A 134 -10.61 7.17 -5.54
CA GLY A 134 -12.04 7.19 -5.87
C GLY A 134 -12.60 5.93 -6.55
N ASN A 135 -11.94 4.77 -6.42
CA ASN A 135 -12.41 3.44 -6.83
C ASN A 135 -12.71 3.24 -8.34
N LYS A 136 -12.26 4.14 -9.21
CA LYS A 136 -12.35 3.92 -10.66
C LYS A 136 -11.19 3.03 -11.11
N ALA A 137 -11.40 1.71 -11.06
CA ALA A 137 -10.58 0.78 -11.82
C ALA A 137 -10.72 1.15 -13.30
N ARG A 138 -9.61 1.41 -13.98
CA ARG A 138 -9.61 1.60 -15.44
C ARG A 138 -8.59 0.69 -16.09
N GLU A 139 -9.09 0.07 -17.16
CA GLU A 139 -8.39 -0.60 -18.25
C GLU A 139 -7.54 -1.81 -17.81
N PRO A 140 -8.08 -3.04 -17.94
CA PRO A 140 -7.24 -4.23 -17.93
C PRO A 140 -6.36 -4.21 -19.18
N PHE A 141 -5.05 -4.11 -19.01
CA PHE A 141 -4.11 -4.42 -20.09
C PHE A 141 -3.90 -5.92 -20.10
N ILE A 142 -4.18 -6.57 -21.23
CA ILE A 142 -4.04 -8.02 -21.42
C ILE A 142 -2.88 -8.27 -22.36
N GLY A 143 -1.80 -8.84 -21.83
CA GLY A 143 -0.65 -9.31 -22.61
C GLY A 143 -0.51 -10.83 -22.52
N TYR A 144 -0.13 -11.48 -23.62
CA TYR A 144 -0.01 -12.94 -23.72
C TYR A 144 1.41 -13.47 -23.45
N ASP A 145 2.40 -12.59 -23.37
CA ASP A 145 3.78 -12.91 -23.02
C ASP A 145 4.48 -11.71 -22.37
N SER A 146 5.71 -11.92 -21.87
CA SER A 146 6.50 -10.89 -21.19
C SER A 146 6.90 -9.70 -22.08
N ASN A 147 6.74 -9.82 -23.40
CA ASN A 147 7.07 -8.79 -24.38
C ASN A 147 5.83 -8.05 -24.90
N SER A 148 4.63 -8.52 -24.53
CA SER A 148 3.34 -8.00 -24.98
C SER A 148 2.75 -6.94 -24.03
N ILE A 149 3.52 -6.52 -23.02
CA ILE A 149 3.13 -5.58 -21.95
C ILE A 149 4.08 -4.40 -21.93
#